data_AF-A0A5C3KJJ6-F1
#
_entry.id   AF-A0A5C3KJJ6-F1
#
_cell.length_a   1.000
_cell.length_b   1.000
_cell.length_c   1.000
_cell.angle_alpha   90.00
_cell.angle_beta   90.00
_cell.angle_gamma   90.00
#
_symmetry.space_group_name_H-M   'P 1'
#
loop_
_entity.id
_entity.type
_entity.pdbx_description
1 polymer ?
#
loop_
_entity_poly.entity_id
_entity_poly.type
_entity_poly.pdbx_seq_one_letter_code
_entity_poly.pdbx_strand_id
1 'polypeptide(L)'
;MSNQLYMDIMTTIKNVYFCIEKFKVDHPNMNSTFYIILLGMDRLEILFGNIHTIVGNNANADMLQLCERLGGTTEASNMLALHPEWDCSPRQLHLIPMPCETNSSATETAQSSDHLSPQHWAGDTNVSNVSLQTSWRRG
;
A
#
# COMPACT_ATOMS: atom_id res chain seq x y z
N MET A 1 -13.61 20.28 -3.74
CA MET A 1 -12.37 19.68 -3.20
C MET A 1 -11.47 20.80 -2.70
N SER A 2 -10.75 20.63 -1.59
CA SER A 2 -9.75 21.61 -1.17
C SER A 2 -8.63 21.68 -2.22
N ASN A 3 -8.01 22.85 -2.39
CA ASN A 3 -6.86 23.00 -3.31
C ASN A 3 -5.74 22.00 -3.01
N GLN A 4 -5.58 21.63 -1.73
CA GLN A 4 -4.58 20.67 -1.29
C GLN A 4 -4.81 19.28 -1.90
N LEU A 5 -6.02 18.72 -1.74
CA LEU A 5 -6.32 17.38 -2.24
C LEU A 5 -6.21 17.29 -3.76
N TYR A 6 -6.57 18.35 -4.47
CA TYR A 6 -6.37 18.44 -5.91
C TYR A 6 -4.88 18.39 -6.29
N MET A 7 -4.04 19.17 -5.61
CA MET A 7 -2.60 19.18 -5.83
C MET A 7 -1.95 17.84 -5.49
N ASP A 8 -2.41 17.19 -4.42
CA ASP A 8 -1.91 15.87 -4.00
C ASP A 8 -2.25 14.82 -5.05
N ILE A 9 -3.50 14.77 -5.54
CA ILE A 9 -3.91 13.85 -6.62
C ILE A 9 -3.09 14.11 -7.89
N MET A 10 -2.94 15.38 -8.29
CA MET A 10 -2.13 15.72 -9.47
C MET A 10 -0.68 15.27 -9.34
N THR A 11 -0.10 15.41 -8.14
CA THR A 11 1.28 15.01 -7.87
C THR A 11 1.41 13.49 -7.89
N THR A 12 0.46 12.77 -7.29
CA THR A 12 0.40 11.30 -7.33
C THR A 12 0.33 10.78 -8.75
N ILE A 13 -0.55 11.34 -9.61
CA ILE A 13 -0.64 10.94 -11.02
C ILE A 13 0.69 11.15 -11.74
N LYS A 14 1.32 12.32 -11.58
CA LYS A 14 2.63 12.59 -12.21
C LYS A 14 3.72 11.64 -11.73
N ASN A 15 3.74 11.32 -10.44
CA ASN A 15 4.69 10.38 -9.86
C ASN A 15 4.50 8.98 -10.46
N VAL A 16 3.26 8.51 -10.63
CA VAL A 16 2.98 7.22 -11.28
C VAL A 16 3.58 7.18 -12.70
N TYR A 17 3.38 8.22 -13.51
CA TYR A 17 3.94 8.29 -14.86
C TYR A 17 5.48 8.23 -14.85
N PHE A 18 6.10 9.02 -13.98
CA PHE A 18 7.55 9.05 -13.86
C PHE A 18 8.11 7.69 -13.41
N CYS A 19 7.48 7.05 -12.42
CA CYS A 19 7.87 5.75 -11.93
C CYS A 19 7.74 4.66 -13.00
N ILE A 20 6.69 4.69 -13.83
CA ILE A 20 6.53 3.74 -14.93
C ILE A 20 7.64 3.90 -15.98
N GLU A 21 7.94 5.12 -16.43
CA GLU A 21 9.07 5.34 -17.37
C GLU A 21 10.39 4.88 -16.77
N LYS A 22 10.67 5.30 -15.54
CA LYS A 22 11.89 4.89 -14.84
C LYS A 22 12.00 3.37 -14.77
N PHE A 23 10.92 2.69 -14.42
CA PHE A 23 10.89 1.24 -14.31
C PHE A 23 11.14 0.55 -15.66
N LYS A 24 10.63 1.09 -16.78
CA LYS A 24 10.93 0.59 -18.13
C LYS A 24 12.39 0.71 -18.50
N VAL A 25 13.02 1.81 -18.11
CA VAL A 25 14.46 2.05 -18.36
C VAL A 25 15.30 1.10 -17.52
N ASP A 26 14.96 0.93 -16.25
CA ASP A 26 15.70 0.08 -15.32
C ASP A 26 15.52 -1.43 -15.63
N HIS A 27 14.35 -1.83 -16.14
CA HIS A 27 14.00 -3.21 -16.45
C HIS A 27 13.59 -3.36 -17.92
N PRO A 28 14.55 -3.48 -18.86
CA PRO A 28 14.26 -3.62 -20.29
C PRO A 28 13.58 -4.95 -20.65
N ASN A 29 13.49 -5.88 -19.71
CA ASN A 29 12.85 -7.18 -19.91
C ASN A 29 11.32 -7.00 -19.96
N MET A 30 10.71 -7.45 -21.06
CA MET A 30 9.29 -7.26 -21.40
C MET A 30 8.26 -7.95 -20.47
N ASN A 31 8.67 -8.56 -19.35
CA ASN A 31 7.78 -9.26 -18.43
C ASN A 31 7.87 -8.76 -16.98
N SER A 32 8.07 -7.45 -16.80
CA SER A 32 8.21 -6.84 -15.48
C SER A 32 6.85 -6.31 -15.00
N THR A 33 6.41 -6.77 -13.83
CA THR A 33 5.14 -6.36 -13.22
C THR A 33 5.32 -5.12 -12.35
N PHE A 34 4.43 -4.14 -12.49
CA PHE A 34 4.41 -2.93 -11.67
C PHE A 34 3.03 -2.73 -11.05
N TYR A 35 3.01 -2.50 -9.74
CA TYR A 35 1.79 -2.31 -8.97
C TYR A 35 1.75 -0.86 -8.44
N ILE A 36 0.77 -0.07 -8.90
CA ILE A 36 0.60 1.33 -8.47
C ILE A 36 0.34 1.42 -6.96
N ILE A 37 -0.37 0.44 -6.41
CA ILE A 37 -0.63 0.32 -4.96
C ILE A 37 0.64 0.24 -4.10
N LEU A 38 1.77 -0.18 -4.67
CA LEU A 38 3.06 -0.22 -3.96
C LEU A 38 3.82 1.12 -3.99
N LEU A 39 3.31 2.13 -4.71
CA LEU A 39 3.89 3.48 -4.71
C LEU A 39 3.54 4.26 -3.44
N GLY A 40 2.53 3.80 -2.69
CA GLY A 40 2.10 4.39 -1.42
C GLY A 40 3.03 4.09 -0.26
N MET A 41 2.62 4.51 0.93
CA MET A 41 3.35 4.29 2.18
C MET A 41 2.82 3.09 2.98
N ASP A 42 1.91 2.28 2.44
CA ASP A 42 1.24 1.19 3.16
C ASP A 42 2.23 0.23 3.84
N ARG A 43 3.32 -0.14 3.17
CA ARG A 43 4.36 -1.01 3.75
C ARG A 43 5.08 -0.35 4.92
N LEU A 44 5.30 0.95 4.82
CA LEU A 44 5.96 1.74 5.85
C LEU A 44 5.00 1.97 7.03
N GLU A 45 3.72 2.19 6.78
CA GLU A 45 2.68 2.26 7.81
C GLU A 45 2.55 0.95 8.59
N ILE A 46 2.50 -0.20 7.90
CA ILE A 46 2.49 -1.53 8.54
C ILE A 46 3.73 -1.69 9.42
N LEU A 47 4.91 -1.31 8.93
CA LEU A 47 6.16 -1.41 9.69
C LEU A 47 6.13 -0.51 10.93
N PHE A 48 5.62 0.71 10.82
CA PHE A 48 5.45 1.62 11.96
C PHE A 48 4.43 1.08 12.97
N GLY A 49 3.32 0.49 12.53
CA GLY A 49 2.34 -0.17 13.39
C GLY A 49 2.94 -1.36 14.15
N ASN A 50 3.75 -2.18 13.48
CA ASN A 50 4.47 -3.29 14.11
C ASN A 50 5.46 -2.79 15.16
N ILE A 51 6.24 -1.75 14.85
CA ILE A 51 7.17 -1.13 15.80
C ILE A 51 6.42 -0.59 17.01
N HIS A 52 5.31 0.13 16.81
CA HIS A 52 4.51 0.66 17.91
C HIS A 52 3.97 -0.47 18.81
N THR A 53 3.65 -1.63 18.22
CA THR A 53 3.23 -2.82 18.95
C THR A 53 4.37 -3.46 19.74
N ILE A 54 5.56 -3.57 19.16
CA ILE A 54 6.78 -4.08 19.84
C ILE A 54 7.18 -3.17 21.01
N VAL A 55 6.97 -1.87 20.85
CA VAL A 55 7.29 -0.87 21.88
C VAL A 55 6.28 -0.87 23.03
N GLY A 56 5.03 -1.23 22.77
CA GLY A 56 3.99 -1.36 23.77
C GLY A 56 3.69 -0.01 24.44
N ASN A 57 3.86 0.07 25.76
CA ASN A 57 3.47 1.25 26.53
C ASN A 57 4.42 2.47 26.38
N ASN A 58 5.64 2.27 25.86
CA ASN A 58 6.59 3.37 25.73
C ASN A 58 6.54 4.01 24.34
N ALA A 59 5.41 4.64 23.97
CA ALA A 59 5.16 5.14 22.61
C ALA A 59 6.27 6.02 21.99
N ASN A 60 7.16 6.61 22.80
CA ASN A 60 8.30 7.40 22.36
C ASN A 60 9.61 6.58 22.49
N ALA A 61 9.86 5.69 21.53
CA ALA A 61 11.16 5.03 21.42
C ALA A 61 12.24 6.07 21.09
N ASP A 62 13.38 5.99 21.79
CA ASP A 62 14.56 6.77 21.42
C ASP A 62 15.06 6.36 20.01
N MET A 63 15.76 7.26 19.31
CA MET A 63 16.19 7.02 17.93
C MET A 63 17.05 5.76 17.79
N LEU A 64 17.91 5.47 18.78
CA LEU A 64 18.70 4.24 18.79
C LEU A 64 17.80 3.00 18.93
N GLN A 65 16.84 3.06 19.85
CA GLN A 65 15.88 1.97 20.07
C GLN A 65 15.00 1.74 18.84
N LEU A 66 14.62 2.81 18.14
CA LEU A 66 13.89 2.74 16.88
C LEU A 66 14.73 2.02 15.81
N CYS A 67 15.99 2.42 15.63
CA CYS A 67 16.88 1.80 14.65
C CYS A 67 17.09 0.30 14.89
N GLU A 68 17.36 -0.09 16.15
CA GLU A 68 17.55 -1.50 16.51
C GLU A 68 16.28 -2.33 16.23
N ARG A 69 15.12 -1.81 16.62
CA ARG A 69 13.83 -2.50 16.42
C ARG A 69 13.42 -2.54 14.96
N LEU A 70 13.69 -1.48 14.20
CA LEU A 70 13.43 -1.43 12.77
C LEU A 70 14.23 -2.52 12.03
N GLY A 71 15.50 -2.71 12.40
CA GLY A 71 16.34 -3.79 11.87
C GLY A 71 15.72 -5.17 12.11
N GLY A 72 15.46 -5.50 13.38
CA GLY A 72 14.86 -6.80 13.75
C GLY A 72 13.47 -7.03 13.14
N THR A 73 12.65 -5.99 13.05
CA THR A 73 11.31 -6.11 12.45
C THR A 73 11.38 -6.32 10.95
N THR A 74 12.34 -5.68 10.27
CA THR A 74 12.53 -5.85 8.82
C THR A 74 13.01 -7.27 8.50
N GLU A 75 13.94 -7.81 9.29
CA GLU A 75 14.40 -9.20 9.13
C GLU A 75 13.26 -10.20 9.37
N ALA A 76 12.46 -10.01 10.43
CA ALA A 76 11.28 -10.83 10.69
C ALA A 76 10.25 -10.73 9.55
N SER A 77 10.02 -9.53 9.02
CA SER A 77 9.10 -9.30 7.89
C SER A 77 9.58 -10.02 6.62
N ASN A 78 10.89 -10.04 6.35
CA ASN A 78 11.46 -10.79 5.23
C ASN A 78 11.30 -12.30 5.41
N MET A 79 11.49 -12.83 6.62
CA MET A 79 11.27 -14.24 6.92
C MET A 79 9.79 -14.64 6.72
N LEU A 80 8.85 -13.82 7.20
CA LEU A 80 7.41 -14.04 7.01
C LEU A 80 7.00 -13.91 5.54
N ALA A 81 7.65 -13.04 4.76
CA ALA A 81 7.41 -12.95 3.32
C ALA A 81 7.85 -14.20 2.55
N LEU A 82 8.89 -14.91 3.03
CA LEU A 82 9.34 -16.19 2.48
C LEU A 82 8.44 -17.36 2.90
N HIS A 83 7.83 -17.26 4.09
CA HIS A 83 6.92 -18.26 4.66
C HIS A 83 5.54 -17.67 4.97
N PRO A 84 4.71 -17.39 3.94
CA PRO A 84 3.39 -16.80 4.14
C PRO A 84 2.47 -17.63 5.05
N GLU A 85 2.73 -18.93 5.17
CA GLU A 85 2.00 -19.84 6.06
C GLU A 85 2.18 -19.53 7.56
N TRP A 86 3.23 -18.80 7.93
CA TRP A 86 3.48 -18.39 9.32
C TRP A 86 2.88 -17.03 9.65
N ASP A 87 2.55 -16.23 8.64
CA ASP A 87 2.03 -14.89 8.82
C ASP A 87 0.52 -14.93 9.07
N CYS A 88 0.14 -14.94 10.35
CA CYS A 88 -1.23 -14.67 10.73
C CYS A 88 -1.46 -13.16 10.72
N SER A 89 -1.81 -12.62 9.55
CA SER A 89 -2.17 -11.20 9.37
C SER A 89 -3.08 -10.72 10.51
N PRO A 90 -2.90 -9.48 11.03
CA PRO A 90 -3.76 -8.93 12.06
C PRO A 90 -5.22 -9.10 11.67
N ARG A 91 -6.00 -9.78 12.53
CA ARG A 91 -7.44 -9.89 12.32
C ARG A 91 -8.05 -8.53 12.58
N GLN A 92 -8.42 -7.84 11.50
CA GLN A 92 -9.20 -6.61 11.60
C GLN A 92 -10.49 -6.93 12.35
N LEU A 93 -10.80 -6.13 13.37
CA LEU A 93 -12.04 -6.28 14.10
C LEU A 93 -13.19 -5.91 13.16
N HIS A 94 -13.97 -6.90 12.72
CA HIS A 94 -15.20 -6.68 11.98
C HIS A 94 -16.21 -5.98 12.90
N LEU A 95 -16.22 -4.66 12.86
CA LEU A 95 -17.25 -3.88 13.52
C LEU A 95 -18.52 -3.97 12.68
N ILE A 96 -19.53 -4.64 13.22
CA ILE A 96 -20.89 -4.62 12.66
C ILE A 96 -21.38 -3.17 12.80
N PRO A 97 -21.67 -2.45 11.70
CA PRO A 97 -22.23 -1.12 11.82
C PRO A 97 -23.57 -1.19 12.54
N MET A 98 -23.75 -0.36 13.56
CA MET A 98 -25.04 -0.20 14.23
C MET A 98 -26.10 0.16 13.18
N PRO A 99 -27.29 -0.46 13.19
CA PRO A 99 -28.34 -0.13 12.24
C PRO A 99 -28.81 1.30 12.49
N CYS A 100 -28.27 2.26 11.74
CA CYS A 100 -28.89 3.55 11.56
C CYS A 100 -29.98 3.36 10.52
N GLU A 101 -31.22 3.70 10.88
CA GLU A 101 -32.37 3.65 9.99
C GLU A 101 -32.18 4.65 8.84
N THR A 102 -31.45 4.26 7.81
CA THR A 102 -31.53 4.91 6.51
C THR A 102 -31.09 3.93 5.46
N ASN A 103 -32.10 3.42 4.74
CA ASN A 103 -31.99 2.62 3.54
C ASN A 103 -30.83 3.10 2.67
N SER A 104 -29.71 2.40 2.73
CA SER A 104 -28.68 2.47 1.71
C SER A 104 -27.84 1.21 1.81
N SER A 105 -27.70 0.54 0.68
CA SER A 105 -26.86 -0.64 0.43
C SER A 105 -25.37 -0.29 0.56
N ALA A 106 -24.97 0.22 1.72
CA ALA A 106 -23.64 0.76 2.02
C ALA A 106 -22.89 -0.12 3.03
N THR A 107 -23.38 -1.34 3.30
CA THR A 107 -22.88 -2.20 4.38
C THR A 107 -21.63 -3.02 4.01
N GLU A 108 -21.23 -3.12 2.73
CA GLU A 108 -20.13 -4.03 2.34
C GLU A 108 -18.92 -3.35 1.70
N THR A 109 -19.02 -2.07 1.30
CA THR A 109 -18.00 -1.44 0.45
C THR A 109 -16.92 -0.65 1.19
N ALA A 110 -17.12 -0.30 2.46
CA ALA A 110 -16.15 0.53 3.18
C ALA A 110 -14.99 -0.26 3.83
N GLN A 111 -15.20 -1.54 4.19
CA GLN A 111 -14.22 -2.29 5.01
C GLN A 111 -13.19 -3.09 4.20
N SER A 112 -13.46 -3.43 2.93
CA SER A 112 -12.56 -4.27 2.12
C SER A 112 -11.52 -3.47 1.31
N SER A 113 -11.61 -2.14 1.31
CA SER A 113 -10.88 -1.31 0.34
C SER A 113 -9.56 -0.73 0.86
N ASP A 114 -9.31 -0.74 2.17
CA ASP A 114 -8.19 0.02 2.78
C ASP A 114 -6.85 -0.72 2.80
N HIS A 115 -6.79 -1.99 2.39
CA HIS A 115 -5.55 -2.78 2.35
C HIS A 115 -5.41 -3.58 1.05
N LEU A 116 -5.39 -2.87 -0.08
CA LEU A 116 -5.18 -3.47 -1.39
C LEU A 116 -3.74 -3.97 -1.52
N SER A 117 -3.57 -5.29 -1.45
CA SER A 117 -2.29 -5.94 -1.78
C SER A 117 -2.21 -6.29 -3.28
N PRO A 118 -1.01 -6.51 -3.83
CA PRO A 118 -0.82 -7.00 -5.21
C PRO A 118 -1.66 -8.23 -5.56
N GLN A 119 -1.99 -9.08 -4.59
CA GLN A 119 -2.81 -10.28 -4.79
C GLN A 119 -4.27 -9.97 -5.15
N HIS A 120 -4.77 -8.79 -4.76
CA HIS A 120 -6.13 -8.34 -5.07
C HIS A 120 -6.25 -7.68 -6.45
N TRP A 121 -5.12 -7.48 -7.15
CA TRP A 121 -5.10 -6.83 -8.46
C TRP A 121 -5.44 -7.84 -9.57
N ALA A 122 -6.59 -7.69 -10.20
CA ALA A 122 -7.05 -8.58 -11.27
C ALA A 122 -6.66 -8.12 -12.70
N GLY A 123 -6.12 -6.91 -12.86
CA GLY A 123 -5.78 -6.33 -14.16
C GLY A 123 -4.37 -6.68 -14.65
N ASP A 124 -4.06 -6.33 -15.90
CA ASP A 124 -2.69 -6.46 -16.42
C ASP A 124 -1.75 -5.46 -15.73
N THR A 125 -0.68 -5.98 -15.15
CA THR A 125 0.36 -5.21 -14.44
C THR A 125 1.66 -5.12 -15.24
N ASN A 126 1.70 -5.68 -16.46
CA ASN A 126 2.91 -5.68 -17.26
C ASN A 126 3.17 -4.28 -17.84
N VAL A 127 4.32 -3.73 -17.49
CA VAL A 127 4.70 -2.37 -17.88
C VAL A 127 4.94 -2.22 -19.39
N SER A 128 5.31 -3.31 -20.08
CA SER A 128 5.54 -3.28 -21.53
C SER A 128 4.28 -2.95 -22.33
N ASN A 129 3.10 -3.32 -21.82
CA ASN A 129 1.81 -3.09 -22.46
C ASN A 129 1.27 -1.66 -22.24
N VAL A 130 1.91 -0.87 -21.37
CA VAL A 130 1.46 0.48 -21.02
C VAL A 130 2.07 1.51 -21.97
N SER A 131 1.24 2.32 -22.64
CA SER A 131 1.70 3.51 -23.37
C SER A 131 1.25 4.78 -22.67
N LEU A 132 2.18 5.47 -22.01
CA LEU A 132 1.86 6.67 -21.22
C LEU A 132 1.26 7.79 -22.05
N GLN A 133 1.69 7.94 -23.31
CA GLN A 133 1.11 8.96 -24.20
C GLN A 133 -0.36 8.67 -24.50
N THR A 134 -0.73 7.40 -24.66
CA THR A 134 -2.13 7.02 -24.88
C THR A 134 -2.96 7.20 -23.62
N SER A 135 -2.43 6.82 -22.45
CA SER A 135 -3.09 7.01 -21.16
C SER A 135 -3.36 8.50 -20.90
N TRP A 136 -2.38 9.38 -21.10
CA TRP A 136 -2.54 10.82 -20.84
C TRP A 136 -3.61 11.47 -21.71
N ARG A 137 -3.72 11.03 -22.97
CA ARG A 137 -4.71 11.58 -23.90
C ARG A 137 -6.14 11.08 -23.65
N ARG A 138 -6.30 9.91 -23.03
CA ARG A 138 -7.62 9.32 -22.76
C ARG A 138 -8.23 9.83 -21.45
N GLY A 139 -7.43 10.41 -20.57
CA GLY A 139 -7.85 10.81 -19.22
C GLY A 139 -7.90 9.62 -18.28
#